data_AF-A0A8I2B395-F1
#
_entry.id   AF-A0A8I2B395-F1
#
_cell.length_a   1.000
_cell.length_b   1.000
_cell.length_c   1.000
_cell.angle_alpha   90.00
_cell.angle_beta   90.00
_cell.angle_gamma   90.00
#
_symmetry.space_group_name_H-M   'P 1'
#
loop_
_entity.id
_entity.type
_entity.pdbx_description
1 polymer ?
#
loop_
_entity_poly.entity_id
_entity_poly.type
_entity_poly.pdbx_seq_one_letter_code
_entity_poly.pdbx_strand_id
1 'polypeptide(L)'
;MTIEQLARSTRSVFELHYESLTGLPFFTSFPLNCCQGASVVFGMLVSLQPTQHTVTVVKGNTRDRRESHYWLEIDGLNYDLTLDQFQETLGNRFDGIDAPLYGAEKHPLRMHFFYKERYSAVLAFSIFCQKHANLEGVDAALQFVHRKLATHEQQPS
;
A
#
# COMPACT_ATOMS: atom_id res chain seq x y z
N MET A 1 -16.93 -5.63 -3.43
CA MET A 1 -16.10 -4.53 -3.95
C MET A 1 -15.01 -5.10 -4.86
N THR A 2 -14.75 -4.50 -6.03
CA THR A 2 -13.59 -4.87 -6.87
C THR A 2 -12.26 -4.46 -6.19
N ILE A 3 -11.12 -5.00 -6.65
CA ILE A 3 -9.80 -4.62 -6.08
C ILE A 3 -9.51 -3.14 -6.30
N GLU A 4 -9.83 -2.58 -7.46
CA GLU A 4 -9.65 -1.15 -7.72
C GLU A 4 -10.50 -0.30 -6.77
N GLN A 5 -11.78 -0.65 -6.58
CA GLN A 5 -12.64 0.07 -5.63
C GLN A 5 -12.09 -0.04 -4.20
N LEU A 6 -11.57 -1.20 -3.80
CA LEU A 6 -10.96 -1.40 -2.49
C LEU A 6 -9.69 -0.57 -2.32
N ALA A 7 -8.85 -0.49 -3.36
CA ALA A 7 -7.65 0.32 -3.37
C ALA A 7 -7.98 1.82 -3.20
N ARG A 8 -8.98 2.32 -3.95
CA ARG A 8 -9.44 3.71 -3.86
C ARG A 8 -10.00 4.03 -2.49
N SER A 9 -10.91 3.21 -1.98
CA SER A 9 -11.49 3.40 -0.64
C SER A 9 -10.43 3.31 0.47
N THR A 10 -9.46 2.39 0.33
CA THR A 10 -8.35 2.26 1.30
C THR A 10 -7.47 3.51 1.29
N ARG A 11 -7.12 4.03 0.11
CA ARG A 11 -6.40 5.30 -0.03
C ARG A 11 -7.16 6.44 0.65
N SER A 12 -8.45 6.59 0.38
CA SER A 12 -9.26 7.65 1.01
C SER A 12 -9.33 7.51 2.53
N VAL A 13 -9.43 6.28 3.07
CA VAL A 13 -9.38 6.05 4.51
C VAL A 13 -8.02 6.48 5.09
N PHE A 14 -6.91 6.19 4.40
CA PHE A 14 -5.60 6.66 4.82
C PHE A 14 -5.51 8.19 4.82
N GLU A 15 -5.96 8.86 3.76
CA GLU A 15 -5.95 10.33 3.67
C GLU A 15 -6.81 11.00 4.74
N LEU A 16 -8.00 10.48 5.03
CA LEU A 16 -8.95 11.08 5.97
C LEU A 16 -8.64 10.75 7.43
N HIS A 17 -7.92 9.66 7.70
CA HIS A 17 -7.81 9.10 9.04
C HIS A 17 -6.37 8.72 9.44
N TYR A 18 -5.34 9.20 8.74
CA TYR A 18 -3.95 8.85 9.04
C TYR A 18 -3.56 9.10 10.51
N GLU A 19 -4.11 10.14 11.15
CA GLU A 19 -3.86 10.46 12.57
C GLU A 19 -4.35 9.36 13.53
N SER A 20 -5.35 8.58 13.11
CA SER A 20 -5.89 7.45 13.87
C SER A 20 -5.11 6.15 13.64
N LEU A 21 -4.15 6.12 12.72
CA LEU A 21 -3.38 4.93 12.33
C LEU A 21 -2.03 4.85 13.07
N THR A 22 -2.04 5.14 14.37
CA THR A 22 -0.82 5.29 15.21
C THR A 22 0.03 4.02 15.33
N GLY A 23 -0.54 2.85 15.05
CA GLY A 23 0.19 1.58 14.98
C GLY A 23 1.02 1.39 13.71
N LEU A 24 0.92 2.30 12.74
CA LEU A 24 1.65 2.26 11.47
C LEU A 24 2.74 3.35 11.45
N PRO A 25 4.03 2.97 11.42
CA PRO A 25 5.13 3.93 11.28
C PRO A 25 4.96 4.90 10.10
N PHE A 26 5.29 6.18 10.34
CA PHE A 26 5.30 7.27 9.35
C PHE A 26 3.94 7.69 8.75
N PHE A 27 2.82 7.11 9.20
CA PHE A 27 1.51 7.45 8.65
C PHE A 27 1.07 8.90 8.90
N THR A 28 1.60 9.60 9.91
CA THR A 28 1.31 11.03 10.14
C THR A 28 1.72 11.95 8.99
N SER A 29 2.48 11.44 8.01
CA SER A 29 2.91 12.17 6.81
C SER A 29 2.39 11.52 5.54
N PHE A 30 1.32 10.73 5.61
CA PHE A 30 0.75 10.02 4.47
C PHE A 30 0.57 10.97 3.26
N PRO A 31 1.03 10.60 2.04
CA PRO A 31 1.58 9.30 1.64
C PRO A 31 3.11 9.13 1.79
N LEU A 32 3.82 10.11 2.34
CA LEU A 32 5.29 10.13 2.39
C LEU A 32 5.85 9.05 3.33
N ASN A 33 6.82 8.25 2.84
CA ASN A 33 7.60 7.27 3.62
C ASN A 33 6.81 6.17 4.35
N CYS A 34 5.51 6.04 4.07
CA CYS A 34 4.63 5.06 4.72
C CYS A 34 4.29 3.86 3.82
N CYS A 35 4.92 3.75 2.64
CA CYS A 35 4.60 2.77 1.59
C CYS A 35 4.61 1.32 2.08
N GLN A 36 5.51 0.95 3.00
CA GLN A 36 5.56 -0.40 3.56
C GLN A 36 4.30 -0.74 4.36
N GLY A 37 3.91 0.14 5.30
CA GLY A 37 2.71 -0.06 6.10
C GLY A 37 1.44 -0.01 5.26
N ALA A 38 1.36 0.92 4.30
CA ALA A 38 0.25 1.03 3.37
C ALA A 38 0.08 -0.24 2.53
N SER A 39 1.17 -0.77 1.98
CA SER A 39 1.15 -2.01 1.18
C SER A 39 0.78 -3.23 2.01
N VAL A 40 1.29 -3.34 3.25
CA VAL A 40 0.98 -4.44 4.16
C VAL A 40 -0.49 -4.44 4.54
N VAL A 41 -1.03 -3.30 4.97
CA VAL A 41 -2.45 -3.18 5.36
C VAL A 41 -3.35 -3.46 4.17
N PHE A 42 -3.09 -2.85 3.01
CA PHE A 42 -3.89 -3.10 1.81
C PHE A 42 -3.81 -4.56 1.35
N GLY A 43 -2.63 -5.18 1.41
CA GLY A 43 -2.45 -6.58 1.04
C GLY A 43 -3.23 -7.54 1.95
N MET A 44 -3.32 -7.25 3.25
CA MET A 44 -4.15 -8.01 4.18
C MET A 44 -5.64 -7.80 3.90
N LEU A 45 -6.09 -6.57 3.62
CA LEU A 45 -7.50 -6.29 3.29
C LEU A 45 -7.96 -7.06 2.04
N VAL A 46 -7.11 -7.13 1.00
CA VAL A 46 -7.41 -7.93 -0.19
C VAL A 46 -7.48 -9.42 0.16
N SER A 47 -6.55 -9.89 1.00
CA SER A 47 -6.49 -11.31 1.42
C SER A 47 -7.68 -11.73 2.30
N LEU A 48 -8.41 -10.78 2.88
CA LEU A 48 -9.62 -11.01 3.67
C LEU A 48 -10.90 -11.01 2.82
N GLN A 49 -10.82 -10.70 1.53
CA GLN A 49 -12.00 -10.75 0.66
C GLN A 49 -12.48 -12.19 0.44
N PRO A 50 -13.79 -12.41 0.22
CA PRO A 50 -14.32 -13.75 -0.06
C PRO A 50 -13.76 -14.36 -1.35
N THR A 51 -13.42 -13.53 -2.34
CA THR A 51 -12.79 -13.96 -3.58
C THR A 51 -11.30 -14.15 -3.36
N GLN A 52 -10.77 -15.29 -3.77
CA GLN A 52 -9.35 -15.58 -3.64
C GLN A 52 -8.56 -14.84 -4.72
N HIS A 53 -7.59 -14.03 -4.29
CA HIS A 53 -6.67 -13.27 -5.13
C HIS A 53 -5.22 -13.68 -4.84
N THR A 54 -4.35 -13.65 -5.85
CA THR A 54 -2.91 -13.80 -5.64
C THR A 54 -2.34 -12.46 -5.23
N VAL A 55 -2.01 -12.29 -3.95
CA VAL A 55 -1.50 -11.02 -3.40
C VAL A 55 -0.02 -11.10 -3.07
N THR A 56 0.77 -10.28 -3.74
CA THR A 56 2.21 -10.16 -3.52
C THR A 56 2.58 -8.74 -3.09
N VAL A 57 3.22 -8.59 -1.94
CA VAL A 57 3.88 -7.35 -1.54
C VAL A 57 5.25 -7.33 -2.23
N VAL A 58 5.48 -6.30 -3.04
CA VAL A 58 6.75 -6.09 -3.73
C VAL A 58 7.54 -5.03 -2.98
N LYS A 59 8.80 -5.33 -2.67
CA LYS A 59 9.77 -4.34 -2.20
C LYS A 59 10.77 -4.07 -3.31
N GLY A 60 10.69 -2.87 -3.89
CA GLY A 60 11.66 -2.37 -4.84
C GLY A 60 12.79 -1.61 -4.16
N ASN A 61 14.02 -1.76 -4.65
CA ASN A 61 15.18 -1.00 -4.19
C ASN A 61 15.87 -0.30 -5.35
N THR A 62 16.42 0.89 -5.09
CA THR A 62 17.30 1.58 -6.02
C THR A 62 18.58 0.77 -6.28
N ARG A 63 19.31 1.12 -7.34
CA ARG A 63 20.56 0.41 -7.73
C ARG A 63 21.63 0.48 -6.64
N ASP A 64 21.70 1.59 -5.91
CA ASP A 64 22.63 1.81 -4.80
C ASP A 64 22.09 1.30 -3.44
N ARG A 65 20.86 0.76 -3.43
CA ARG A 65 20.17 0.21 -2.24
C ARG A 65 19.96 1.20 -1.11
N ARG A 66 19.96 2.50 -1.40
CA ARG A 66 19.72 3.55 -0.40
C ARG A 66 18.23 3.80 -0.16
N GLU A 67 17.41 3.58 -1.17
CA GLU A 67 15.98 3.81 -1.10
C GLU A 67 15.21 2.53 -1.40
N SER A 68 14.13 2.33 -0.66
CA SER A 68 13.19 1.24 -0.83
C SER A 68 11.79 1.80 -1.03
N HIS A 69 11.00 1.12 -1.85
CA HIS A 69 9.59 1.42 -2.03
C HIS A 69 8.77 0.14 -2.08
N TYR A 70 7.54 0.20 -1.58
CA TYR A 70 6.65 -0.94 -1.47
C TYR A 70 5.35 -0.69 -2.20
N TRP A 71 4.87 -1.71 -2.92
CA TRP A 71 3.57 -1.72 -3.58
C TRP A 71 3.03 -3.16 -3.64
N LEU A 72 1.84 -3.34 -4.20
CA LEU A 72 1.23 -4.66 -4.41
C LEU A 72 1.20 -5.06 -5.88
N GLU A 73 1.40 -6.35 -6.11
CA GLU A 73 1.00 -7.05 -7.33
C GLU A 73 -0.16 -7.99 -6.96
N ILE A 74 -1.35 -7.73 -7.53
CA ILE A 74 -2.58 -8.50 -7.30
C ILE A 74 -3.04 -9.03 -8.65
N ASP A 75 -3.07 -10.36 -8.79
CA ASP A 75 -3.41 -11.06 -10.05
C ASP A 75 -2.65 -10.51 -11.27
N GLY A 76 -1.36 -10.18 -11.09
CA GLY A 76 -0.49 -9.65 -12.13
C GLY A 76 -0.61 -8.14 -12.39
N LEU A 77 -1.51 -7.42 -11.71
CA LEU A 77 -1.66 -5.98 -11.81
C LEU A 77 -1.02 -5.25 -10.63
N ASN A 78 -0.42 -4.09 -10.89
CA ASN A 78 0.28 -3.29 -9.89
C ASN A 78 -0.68 -2.27 -9.25
N TYR A 79 -0.63 -2.20 -7.92
CA TYR A 79 -1.35 -1.23 -7.11
C TYR A 79 -0.38 -0.56 -6.15
N ASP A 80 -0.32 0.77 -6.19
CA ASP A 80 0.56 1.56 -5.34
C ASP A 80 -0.21 2.76 -4.79
N LEU A 81 -0.63 2.63 -3.54
CA LEU A 81 -1.41 3.65 -2.85
C LEU A 81 -0.57 4.87 -2.47
N THR A 82 0.72 4.89 -2.77
CA THR A 82 1.66 5.93 -2.32
C THR A 82 2.59 6.40 -3.45
N LEU A 83 2.26 6.06 -4.70
CA LEU A 83 3.10 6.40 -5.87
C LEU A 83 3.33 7.90 -6.00
N ASP A 84 2.29 8.68 -5.69
CA ASP A 84 2.25 10.13 -5.75
C ASP A 84 3.27 10.84 -4.84
N GLN A 85 3.84 10.13 -3.86
CA GLN A 85 4.92 10.68 -3.03
C GLN A 85 6.18 11.05 -3.82
N PHE A 86 6.36 10.49 -5.03
CA PHE A 86 7.56 10.71 -5.85
C PHE A 86 7.41 11.84 -6.86
N GLN A 87 6.24 12.47 -6.98
CA GLN A 87 5.99 13.47 -8.02
C GLN A 87 6.99 14.62 -7.95
N GLU A 88 7.28 15.15 -6.77
CA GLU A 88 8.20 16.28 -6.61
C GLU A 88 9.65 15.94 -6.97
N THR A 89 10.09 14.71 -6.74
CA THR A 89 11.49 14.30 -6.88
C THR A 89 11.80 13.60 -8.20
N LEU A 90 10.83 12.88 -8.76
CA LEU A 90 10.99 12.03 -9.94
C LEU A 90 10.07 12.41 -11.11
N GLY A 91 9.14 13.37 -10.94
CA GLY A 91 8.14 13.73 -11.96
C GLY A 91 8.74 14.26 -13.27
N ASN A 92 9.95 14.83 -13.23
CA ASN A 92 10.67 15.25 -14.44
C ASN A 92 11.27 14.09 -15.26
N ARG A 93 11.23 12.85 -14.73
CA ARG A 93 11.88 11.67 -15.30
C ARG A 93 10.91 10.52 -15.57
N PHE A 94 9.77 10.50 -14.89
CA PHE A 94 8.78 9.44 -14.97
C PHE A 94 7.40 10.07 -15.02
N ASP A 95 6.63 9.70 -16.04
CA ASP A 95 5.24 10.13 -16.19
C ASP A 95 4.29 9.26 -15.38
N GLY A 96 3.11 9.79 -15.06
CA GLY A 96 2.02 9.06 -14.42
C GLY A 96 2.33 8.65 -12.98
N ILE A 97 3.09 9.48 -12.26
CA ILE A 97 3.40 9.32 -10.84
C ILE A 97 2.84 10.44 -9.97
N ASP A 98 1.94 11.26 -10.52
CA ASP A 98 1.23 12.36 -9.85
C ASP A 98 -0.05 11.90 -9.14
N ALA A 99 -0.39 10.62 -9.25
CA ALA A 99 -1.52 9.99 -8.60
C ALA A 99 -1.19 8.56 -8.14
N PRO A 100 -1.95 7.99 -7.18
CA PRO A 100 -1.84 6.58 -6.82
C PRO A 100 -2.12 5.67 -8.03
N LEU A 101 -1.50 4.49 -8.04
CA LEU A 101 -1.63 3.50 -9.10
C LEU A 101 -2.70 2.47 -8.76
N TYR A 102 -3.70 2.32 -9.64
CA TYR A 102 -4.79 1.36 -9.47
C TYR A 102 -4.86 0.40 -10.65
N GLY A 103 -4.21 -0.76 -10.54
CA GLY A 103 -4.40 -1.87 -11.49
C GLY A 103 -3.66 -1.71 -12.82
N ALA A 104 -2.36 -1.40 -12.79
CA ALA A 104 -1.56 -1.27 -14.02
C ALA A 104 -0.70 -2.50 -14.32
N GLU A 105 -0.57 -2.87 -15.60
CA GLU A 105 0.32 -3.97 -16.03
C GLU A 105 1.80 -3.73 -15.67
N LYS A 106 2.23 -2.46 -15.69
CA LYS A 106 3.61 -2.06 -15.41
C LYS A 106 3.64 -0.93 -14.40
N HIS A 107 4.42 -1.11 -13.34
CA HIS A 107 4.72 -0.03 -12.40
C HIS A 107 5.53 1.08 -13.11
N PRO A 108 5.14 2.37 -12.98
CA PRO A 108 5.87 3.49 -13.60
C PRO A 108 7.33 3.57 -13.16
N LEU A 109 7.58 3.39 -11.86
CA LEU A 109 8.92 3.42 -11.27
C LEU A 109 9.69 2.09 -11.33
N ARG A 110 9.27 1.11 -12.13
CA ARG A 110 9.90 -0.24 -12.18
C ARG A 110 11.38 -0.23 -12.55
N MET A 111 11.84 0.81 -13.26
CA MET A 111 13.24 0.99 -13.67
C MET A 111 14.06 1.78 -12.65
N HIS A 112 13.40 2.59 -11.82
CA HIS A 112 14.02 3.30 -10.70
C HIS A 112 14.24 2.34 -9.52
N PHE A 113 13.17 1.66 -9.09
CA PHE A 113 13.21 0.59 -8.10
C PHE A 113 13.53 -0.76 -8.79
N PHE A 114 14.80 -0.90 -9.16
CA PHE A 114 15.29 -1.95 -10.03
C PHE A 114 15.22 -3.35 -9.39
N TYR A 115 15.82 -3.53 -8.21
CA TYR A 115 15.85 -4.83 -7.52
C TYR A 115 14.55 -5.07 -6.77
N LYS A 116 13.92 -6.24 -6.95
CA LYS A 116 12.60 -6.54 -6.40
C LYS A 116 12.62 -7.81 -5.56
N GLU A 117 12.25 -7.67 -4.30
CA GLU A 117 11.91 -8.79 -3.41
C GLU A 117 10.38 -8.92 -3.38
N ARG A 118 9.88 -10.16 -3.28
CA ARG A 118 8.45 -10.47 -3.31
C ARG A 118 8.07 -11.32 -2.12
N TYR A 119 6.98 -10.96 -1.47
CA TYR A 119 6.48 -11.64 -0.29
C TYR A 119 4.97 -11.86 -0.43
N SER A 120 4.46 -12.99 0.05
CA SER A 120 3.01 -13.12 0.30
C SER A 120 2.55 -12.03 1.28
N ALA A 121 1.29 -11.61 1.21
CA ALA A 121 0.71 -10.64 2.14
C ALA A 121 0.95 -11.02 3.63
N VAL A 122 0.71 -12.28 3.98
CA VAL A 122 0.89 -12.78 5.36
C VAL A 122 2.35 -12.70 5.82
N LEU A 123 3.31 -13.10 4.97
CA LEU A 123 4.73 -13.01 5.29
C LEU A 123 5.19 -11.54 5.45
N ALA A 124 4.75 -10.66 4.56
CA ALA A 124 5.07 -9.23 4.65
C ALA A 124 4.50 -8.61 5.92
N PHE A 125 3.26 -8.94 6.29
CA PHE A 125 2.63 -8.53 7.54
C PHE A 125 3.43 -9.02 8.75
N SER A 126 3.79 -10.30 8.79
CA SER A 126 4.60 -10.88 9.87
C SER A 126 5.95 -10.16 10.02
N ILE A 127 6.67 -9.94 8.92
CA ILE A 127 7.94 -9.20 8.92
C ILE A 127 7.75 -7.76 9.42
N PHE A 128 6.70 -7.08 8.97
CA PHE A 128 6.41 -5.71 9.38
C PHE A 128 6.18 -5.59 10.88
N CYS A 129 5.31 -6.45 11.43
CA CYS A 129 5.04 -6.51 12.87
C CYS A 129 6.26 -6.88 13.70
N GLN A 130 7.18 -7.70 13.18
CA GLN A 130 8.37 -8.13 13.93
C GLN A 130 9.53 -7.13 13.87
N LYS A 131 9.71 -6.44 12.74
CA LYS A 131 10.93 -5.64 12.47
C LYS A 131 10.72 -4.14 12.47
N HIS A 132 9.50 -3.67 12.28
CA HIS A 132 9.23 -2.26 12.00
C HIS A 132 8.13 -1.66 12.88
N ALA A 133 7.23 -2.47 13.40
CA ALA A 133 6.12 -2.06 14.26
C ALA A 133 5.91 -3.10 15.39
N ASN A 134 4.67 -3.29 15.82
CA ASN A 134 4.27 -4.36 16.73
C ASN A 134 2.89 -4.89 16.30
N LEU A 135 2.60 -6.15 16.63
CA LEU A 135 1.38 -6.82 16.18
C LEU A 135 0.11 -6.11 16.65
N GLU A 136 0.05 -5.69 17.92
CA GLU A 136 -1.13 -5.06 18.52
C GLU A 136 -1.49 -3.74 17.79
N GLY A 137 -0.51 -2.89 17.56
CA GLY A 137 -0.70 -1.63 16.86
C GLY A 137 -1.09 -1.81 15.39
N VAL A 138 -0.43 -2.72 14.68
CA VAL A 138 -0.73 -2.98 13.26
C VAL A 138 -2.11 -3.63 13.10
N ASP A 139 -2.49 -4.56 13.97
CA ASP A 139 -3.82 -5.16 13.98
C ASP A 139 -4.90 -4.12 14.30
N ALA A 140 -4.70 -3.29 15.33
CA ALA A 140 -5.63 -2.22 15.65
C ALA A 140 -5.86 -1.26 14.47
N ALA A 141 -4.79 -0.91 13.74
CA ALA A 141 -4.87 -0.09 12.53
C ALA A 141 -5.61 -0.81 11.39
N LEU A 142 -5.30 -2.09 11.13
CA LEU A 142 -5.98 -2.89 10.12
C LEU A 142 -7.49 -2.99 10.42
N GLN A 143 -7.86 -3.26 11.67
CA GLN A 143 -9.25 -3.32 12.12
C GLN A 143 -9.95 -1.97 11.99
N PHE A 144 -9.27 -0.87 12.29
CA PHE A 144 -9.81 0.48 12.09
C PHE A 144 -10.15 0.72 10.62
N VAL A 145 -9.20 0.43 9.72
CA VAL A 145 -9.39 0.63 8.28
C VAL A 145 -10.52 -0.26 7.76
N HIS A 146 -10.54 -1.54 8.15
CA HIS A 146 -11.60 -2.48 7.78
C HIS A 146 -13.00 -1.99 8.20
N ARG A 147 -13.15 -1.48 9.44
CA ARG A 147 -14.43 -0.89 9.90
C ARG A 147 -14.85 0.33 9.07
N LYS A 148 -13.91 1.22 8.76
CA LYS A 148 -14.19 2.40 7.93
C LYS A 148 -14.67 2.00 6.53
N LEU A 149 -14.01 1.03 5.91
CA LEU A 149 -14.41 0.50 4.61
C LEU A 149 -15.84 -0.08 4.63
N ALA A 150 -16.20 -0.84 5.67
CA ALA A 150 -17.56 -1.38 5.82
C ALA A 150 -18.64 -0.29 5.99
N THR A 151 -18.32 0.84 6.65
CA THR A 151 -19.25 1.97 6.77
C THR A 151 -19.40 2.78 5.49
N HIS A 152 -18.33 2.87 4.68
CA HIS A 152 -18.38 3.56 3.37
C HIS A 152 -19.23 2.80 2.33
N GLU A 153 -19.39 1.48 2.45
CA GLU A 153 -20.31 0.70 1.60
C GLU A 153 -21.80 1.02 1.87
N GLN A 154 -22.13 1.70 2.97
CA GLN A 154 -23.52 2.02 3.36
C GLN A 154 -23.98 3.43 2.99
N GLN A 155 -23.14 4.26 2.39
CA GLN A 155 -23.54 5.57 1.87
C GLN A 155 -23.77 5.49 0.34
N PRO A 156 -25.00 5.71 -0.15
CA PRO A 156 -25.24 5.77 -1.59
C PRO A 156 -24.59 7.04 -2.17
N SER A 157 -23.92 6.87 -3.31
CA SER A 157 -23.42 7.93 -4.18
C SER A 157 -24.51 8.89 -4.63
#